data_AF-G3TW39-F1
#
_entry.id   AF-G3TW39-F1
#
_cell.length_a   1.000
_cell.length_b   1.000
_cell.length_c   1.000
_cell.angle_alpha   90.00
_cell.angle_beta   90.00
_cell.angle_gamma   90.00
#
_symmetry.space_group_name_H-M   'P 1'
#
loop_
_entity.id
_entity.type
_entity.pdbx_description
1 polymer ?
#
loop_
_entity_poly.entity_id
_entity_poly.type
_entity_poly.pdbx_seq_one_letter_code
_entity_poly.pdbx_strand_id
1 'polypeptide(L)'
;MKTILSNQTADIPENVNITLKGCTVIVKSPRGTSQQDFNHITVELILLGKKKKRLQLTNGTGYIHTICSHVQNMIKGFTLGFPYKIKFVYAHFPINIVIEENGSVVEIEILGVKMYPQDMRLGVACSVSQMQEDELLLEGNDNELILSSATLIQQATPIKNMDTRKILDGISVSEKEITQHTDK
;
A
#
# COMPACT_ATOMS: atom_id res chain seq x y z
N MET A 1 4.93 33.78 3.62
CA MET A 1 6.28 33.72 2.99
C MET A 1 6.20 32.74 1.83
N LYS A 2 6.45 33.16 0.58
CA LYS A 2 6.44 32.25 -0.58
C LYS A 2 7.80 31.56 -0.66
N THR A 3 7.81 30.23 -0.56
CA THR A 3 9.03 29.43 -0.77
C THR A 3 9.40 29.51 -2.24
N ILE A 4 10.59 30.05 -2.53
CA ILE A 4 11.07 30.27 -3.91
C ILE A 4 11.60 28.96 -4.50
N LEU A 5 12.28 28.17 -3.68
CA LEU A 5 12.84 26.88 -4.04
C LEU A 5 12.87 25.99 -2.81
N SER A 6 12.43 24.75 -2.96
CA SER A 6 12.62 23.70 -1.97
C SER A 6 13.33 22.53 -2.62
N ASN A 7 14.24 21.89 -1.88
CA ASN A 7 15.02 20.76 -2.34
C ASN A 7 14.91 19.63 -1.30
N GLN A 8 14.75 18.40 -1.76
CA GLN A 8 14.81 17.22 -0.90
C GLN A 8 15.55 16.10 -1.61
N THR A 9 16.29 15.30 -0.83
CA THR A 9 17.00 14.14 -1.34
C THR A 9 16.44 12.85 -0.75
N ALA A 10 16.20 11.84 -1.59
CA ALA A 10 15.94 10.48 -1.15
C ALA A 10 17.18 9.60 -1.38
N ASP A 11 17.63 8.89 -0.35
CA ASP A 11 18.73 7.92 -0.46
C ASP A 11 18.22 6.63 -1.12
N ILE A 12 19.00 6.07 -2.04
CA ILE A 12 18.66 4.86 -2.79
C ILE A 12 19.56 3.72 -2.30
N PRO A 13 19.00 2.58 -1.85
CA PRO A 13 19.77 1.42 -1.44
C PRO A 13 20.45 0.73 -2.64
N GLU A 14 21.54 0.01 -2.40
CA GLU A 14 22.36 -0.60 -3.47
C GLU A 14 21.61 -1.64 -4.30
N ASN A 15 20.63 -2.32 -3.70
CA ASN A 15 19.82 -3.36 -4.34
C ASN A 15 18.76 -2.83 -5.32
N VAL A 16 18.64 -1.51 -5.48
CA VAL A 16 17.58 -0.88 -6.28
C VAL A 16 18.19 0.01 -7.37
N ASN A 17 17.76 -0.19 -8.61
CA ASN A 17 18.17 0.64 -9.73
C ASN A 17 17.04 1.58 -10.15
N ILE A 18 17.30 2.88 -10.10
CA ILE A 18 16.34 3.91 -10.50
C ILE A 18 16.78 4.53 -11.82
N THR A 19 15.85 4.61 -12.78
CA THR A 19 16.02 5.31 -14.05
C THR A 19 14.97 6.41 -14.16
N LEU A 20 15.39 7.60 -14.59
CA LEU A 20 14.51 8.75 -14.81
C LEU A 20 14.31 8.95 -16.31
N LYS A 21 13.05 9.16 -16.73
CA LYS A 21 12.68 9.56 -18.09
C LYS A 21 11.79 10.80 -18.01
N GLY A 22 12.38 11.99 -18.10
CA GLY A 22 11.65 13.24 -17.83
C GLY A 22 11.13 13.25 -16.39
N CYS A 23 9.82 13.43 -16.20
CA CYS A 23 9.15 13.39 -14.90
C CYS A 23 8.68 11.99 -14.47
N THR A 24 9.05 10.94 -15.21
CA THR A 24 8.72 9.55 -14.89
C THR A 24 9.85 8.88 -14.11
N VAL A 25 9.51 8.29 -12.97
CA VAL A 25 10.43 7.51 -12.13
C VAL A 25 10.17 6.03 -12.39
N ILE A 26 11.21 5.31 -12.82
CA ILE A 26 11.17 3.85 -13.00
C ILE A 26 12.11 3.23 -11.99
N VAL A 27 11.56 2.39 -11.12
CA VAL A 27 12.28 1.66 -10.07
C VAL A 27 12.36 0.20 -10.48
N LYS A 28 13.58 -0.34 -10.55
CA LYS A 28 13.84 -1.76 -10.80
C LYS A 28 14.47 -2.40 -9.57
N SER A 29 13.92 -3.53 -9.17
CA SER A 29 14.34 -4.32 -8.03
C SER A 29 14.30 -5.82 -8.38
N PRO A 30 14.85 -6.70 -7.54
CA PRO A 30 14.71 -8.15 -7.71
C PRO A 30 13.26 -8.63 -7.76
N ARG A 31 12.33 -7.96 -7.05
CA ARG A 31 10.91 -8.33 -6.99
C ARG A 31 10.09 -7.86 -8.20
N GLY A 32 10.66 -7.01 -9.05
CA GLY A 32 9.99 -6.49 -10.24
C GLY A 32 10.29 -5.02 -10.53
N THR A 33 9.49 -4.45 -11.42
CA THR A 33 9.64 -3.07 -11.90
C THR A 33 8.39 -2.25 -11.63
N SER A 34 8.58 -1.04 -11.12
CA SER A 34 7.52 -0.04 -10.96
C SER A 34 7.80 1.18 -11.81
N GLN A 35 6.74 1.79 -12.31
CA GLN A 35 6.79 3.06 -13.03
C GLN A 35 5.72 3.99 -12.47
N GLN A 36 6.11 5.22 -12.14
CA GLN A 36 5.18 6.26 -11.73
C GLN A 36 5.50 7.59 -12.41
N ASP A 37 4.45 8.24 -12.92
CA ASP A 37 4.54 9.45 -13.72
C ASP A 37 4.13 10.69 -12.91
N PHE A 38 5.05 11.66 -12.75
CA PHE A 38 4.79 12.92 -12.02
C PHE A 38 4.56 14.11 -12.95
N ASN A 39 4.18 13.89 -14.21
CA ASN A 39 4.06 14.94 -15.22
C ASN A 39 2.98 16.01 -14.90
N HIS A 40 2.05 15.68 -13.99
CA HIS A 40 1.02 16.60 -13.52
C HIS A 40 1.56 17.66 -12.53
N ILE A 41 2.80 17.53 -12.06
CA ILE A 41 3.45 18.45 -11.13
C ILE A 41 4.73 18.99 -11.77
N THR A 42 4.93 20.30 -11.71
CA THR A 42 6.17 20.94 -12.16
C THR A 42 7.30 20.62 -11.18
N VAL A 43 8.04 19.55 -11.43
CA VAL A 43 9.19 19.11 -10.62
C VAL A 43 10.38 18.78 -11.49
N GLU A 44 11.56 19.15 -11.01
CA GLU A 44 12.82 18.71 -11.58
C GLU A 44 13.36 17.53 -10.76
N LEU A 45 13.60 16.41 -11.44
CA LEU A 45 14.12 15.18 -10.86
C LEU A 45 15.55 14.95 -11.35
N ILE A 46 16.51 14.91 -10.42
CA ILE A 46 17.93 14.73 -10.73
C ILE A 46 18.49 13.54 -9.96
N LEU A 47 19.11 12.61 -10.67
CA LEU A 47 19.85 11.51 -10.05
C LEU A 47 21.30 11.97 -9.76
N LEU A 48 21.62 12.15 -8.48
CA LEU A 48 22.94 12.57 -8.01
C LEU A 48 23.78 11.36 -7.57
N GLY A 49 25.08 11.40 -7.87
CA GLY A 49 26.09 10.51 -7.29
C GLY A 49 26.31 9.18 -8.02
N LYS A 50 27.60 8.79 -8.14
CA LYS A 50 28.02 7.52 -8.76
C LYS A 50 28.03 6.33 -7.77
N LYS A 51 28.30 6.58 -6.48
CA LYS A 51 28.40 5.56 -5.43
C LYS A 51 27.19 5.50 -4.50
N LYS A 52 26.68 6.65 -4.05
CA LYS A 52 25.39 6.78 -3.36
C LYS A 52 24.45 7.52 -4.28
N LYS A 53 23.53 6.80 -4.93
CA LYS A 53 22.52 7.40 -5.77
C LYS A 53 21.54 8.15 -4.87
N ARG A 54 21.33 9.43 -5.14
CA ARG A 54 20.35 10.28 -4.46
C ARG A 54 19.40 10.85 -5.49
N LEU A 55 18.10 10.76 -5.25
CA LEU A 55 17.13 11.49 -6.06
C LEU A 55 16.95 12.87 -5.44
N GLN A 56 17.40 13.92 -6.12
CA GLN A 56 17.09 15.30 -5.75
C GLN A 56 15.81 15.73 -6.46
N LEU A 57 14.87 16.23 -5.67
CA LEU A 57 13.64 16.82 -6.14
C LEU A 57 13.67 18.31 -5.85
N THR A 58 13.45 19.10 -6.89
CA THR A 58 13.41 20.56 -6.82
C THR A 58 12.05 21.04 -7.31
N ASN A 59 11.36 21.84 -6.50
CA ASN A 59 10.05 22.39 -6.84
C ASN A 59 9.83 23.73 -6.12
N GLY A 60 9.08 24.64 -6.74
CA GLY A 60 8.60 25.90 -6.15
C GLY A 60 7.25 25.78 -5.42
N THR A 61 6.54 24.64 -5.53
CA THR A 61 5.12 24.50 -5.13
C THR A 61 4.84 23.62 -3.90
N GLY A 62 5.85 23.27 -3.09
CA GLY A 62 5.67 22.65 -1.76
C GLY A 62 5.35 21.14 -1.74
N TYR A 63 5.01 20.51 -2.87
CA TYR A 63 4.68 19.07 -2.97
C TYR A 63 5.88 18.11 -2.90
N ILE A 64 7.08 18.61 -2.61
CA ILE A 64 8.32 17.82 -2.66
C ILE A 64 8.28 16.65 -1.68
N HIS A 65 7.77 16.90 -0.47
CA HIS A 65 7.69 15.88 0.57
C HIS A 65 6.79 14.71 0.15
N THR A 66 5.70 14.99 -0.55
CA THR A 66 4.78 13.96 -1.05
C THR A 66 5.45 13.09 -2.10
N ILE A 67 6.12 13.69 -3.08
CA ILE A 67 6.79 12.95 -4.16
C ILE A 67 7.98 12.17 -3.60
N CYS A 68 8.75 12.76 -2.70
CA CYS A 68 9.83 12.07 -1.99
C CYS A 68 9.29 10.83 -1.24
N SER A 69 8.14 10.98 -0.57
CA SER A 69 7.49 9.87 0.14
C SER A 69 6.98 8.79 -0.81
N HIS A 70 6.37 9.14 -1.96
CA HIS A 70 5.99 8.15 -2.97
C HIS A 70 7.20 7.38 -3.47
N VAL A 71 8.29 8.05 -3.84
CA VAL A 71 9.51 7.38 -4.30
C VAL A 71 10.09 6.47 -3.21
N GLN A 72 10.13 6.91 -1.96
CA GLN A 72 10.57 6.08 -0.85
C GLN A 72 9.67 4.85 -0.65
N ASN A 73 8.36 4.99 -0.80
CA ASN A 73 7.42 3.87 -0.72
C ASN A 73 7.60 2.90 -1.88
N MET A 74 7.84 3.38 -3.11
CA MET A 74 8.18 2.53 -4.25
C MET A 74 9.44 1.71 -3.96
N ILE A 75 10.50 2.34 -3.46
CA ILE A 75 11.75 1.65 -3.12
C ILE A 75 11.51 0.60 -2.03
N LYS A 76 10.80 0.96 -0.95
CA LYS A 76 10.51 0.06 0.16
C LYS A 76 9.65 -1.13 -0.27
N GLY A 77 8.56 -0.88 -0.98
CA GLY A 77 7.63 -1.92 -1.43
C GLY A 77 8.27 -2.93 -2.38
N PHE A 78 9.14 -2.48 -3.28
CA PHE A 78 9.86 -3.36 -4.20
C PHE A 78 11.08 -4.05 -3.58
N THR A 79 11.55 -3.60 -2.41
CA THR A 79 12.63 -4.27 -1.66
C THR A 79 12.06 -5.29 -0.68
N LEU A 80 11.06 -4.88 0.13
CA LEU A 80 10.56 -5.62 1.28
C LEU A 80 9.13 -6.13 1.09
N GLY A 81 8.30 -5.44 0.31
CA GLY A 81 6.85 -5.65 0.24
C GLY A 81 6.12 -5.00 1.42
N PHE A 82 4.80 -4.90 1.28
CA PHE A 82 3.91 -4.33 2.28
C PHE A 82 2.86 -5.37 2.72
N PRO A 83 3.06 -6.06 3.85
CA PRO A 83 2.04 -6.88 4.47
C PRO A 83 1.08 -6.02 5.29
N TYR A 84 -0.21 -6.17 5.03
CA TYR A 84 -1.29 -5.55 5.78
C TYR A 84 -2.07 -6.64 6.50
N LYS A 85 -2.12 -6.56 7.83
CA LYS A 85 -2.95 -7.46 8.64
C LYS A 85 -4.29 -6.81 8.89
N ILE A 86 -5.35 -7.52 8.53
CA ILE A 86 -6.73 -7.10 8.69
C ILE A 86 -7.39 -8.06 9.68
N LYS A 87 -8.02 -7.52 10.71
CA LYS A 87 -8.72 -8.29 11.75
C LYS A 87 -10.22 -8.20 11.57
N PHE A 88 -10.90 -9.31 11.87
CA PHE A 88 -12.34 -9.35 11.97
C PHE A 88 -12.73 -9.08 13.42
N VAL A 89 -13.64 -8.14 13.62
CA VAL A 89 -14.17 -7.77 14.92
C VAL A 89 -15.63 -8.14 14.93
N TYR A 90 -16.05 -8.97 15.89
CA TYR A 90 -17.44 -9.36 16.06
C TYR A 90 -17.74 -9.68 17.53
N ALA A 91 -18.99 -9.48 17.95
CA ALA A 91 -19.41 -9.79 19.32
C ALA A 91 -20.04 -11.19 19.46
N HIS A 92 -20.95 -11.55 18.55
CA HIS A 92 -21.77 -12.76 18.68
C HIS A 92 -21.81 -13.62 17.42
N PHE A 93 -21.91 -13.01 16.25
CA PHE A 93 -21.97 -13.74 14.98
C PHE A 93 -20.59 -13.73 14.34
N PRO A 94 -19.98 -14.90 14.06
CA PRO A 94 -18.68 -14.96 13.40
C PRO A 94 -18.77 -14.42 11.98
N ILE A 95 -17.69 -13.80 11.52
CA ILE A 95 -17.57 -13.27 10.15
C ILE A 95 -16.87 -14.33 9.30
N ASN A 96 -17.55 -14.79 8.25
CA ASN A 96 -16.96 -15.76 7.32
C ASN A 96 -16.39 -15.03 6.11
N ILE A 97 -15.19 -15.44 5.68
CA ILE A 97 -14.56 -14.94 4.46
C ILE A 97 -14.21 -16.12 3.56
N VAL A 98 -14.60 -15.99 2.30
CA VAL A 98 -14.20 -16.91 1.22
C VAL A 98 -13.33 -16.14 0.26
N ILE A 99 -12.15 -16.68 0.01
CA ILE A 99 -11.20 -16.13 -0.96
C ILE A 99 -11.32 -16.96 -2.23
N GLU A 100 -11.71 -16.31 -3.33
CA GLU A 100 -11.85 -16.92 -4.64
C GLU A 100 -10.74 -16.47 -5.59
N GLU A 101 -10.63 -17.15 -6.74
CA GLU A 101 -9.71 -16.79 -7.83
C GLU A 101 -8.25 -16.54 -7.38
N ASN A 102 -7.73 -17.45 -6.55
CA ASN A 102 -6.35 -17.40 -6.03
C ASN A 102 -6.01 -16.12 -5.26
N GLY A 103 -6.97 -15.50 -4.56
CA GLY A 103 -6.70 -14.29 -3.78
C GLY A 103 -7.12 -12.98 -4.44
N SER A 104 -7.79 -13.05 -5.59
CA SER A 104 -8.21 -11.87 -6.36
C SER A 104 -9.59 -11.36 -5.96
N VAL A 105 -10.48 -12.24 -5.51
CA VAL A 105 -11.85 -11.88 -5.12
C VAL A 105 -12.09 -12.31 -3.69
N VAL A 106 -12.67 -11.41 -2.89
CA VAL A 106 -12.99 -11.66 -1.48
C VAL A 106 -14.50 -11.54 -1.27
N GLU A 107 -15.12 -12.65 -0.88
CA GLU A 107 -16.52 -12.70 -0.45
C GLU A 107 -16.59 -12.69 1.07
N ILE A 108 -17.46 -11.83 1.62
CA ILE A 108 -17.59 -11.61 3.06
C ILE A 108 -19.05 -11.82 3.45
N GLU A 109 -19.26 -12.61 4.51
CA GLU A 109 -20.57 -12.82 5.11
C GLU A 109 -20.58 -12.29 6.55
N ILE A 110 -21.46 -11.32 6.82
CA ILE A 110 -21.63 -10.67 8.12
C ILE A 110 -23.10 -10.80 8.53
N LEU A 111 -23.35 -11.20 9.78
CA LEU A 111 -24.71 -11.37 10.33
C LEU A 111 -25.61 -12.28 9.47
N GLY A 112 -25.04 -13.26 8.77
CA GLY A 112 -25.76 -14.16 7.86
C GLY A 112 -26.19 -13.52 6.53
N VAL A 113 -25.70 -12.33 6.21
CA VAL A 113 -25.91 -11.65 4.91
C VAL A 113 -24.62 -11.67 4.11
N LYS A 114 -24.69 -12.24 2.90
CA LYS A 114 -23.58 -12.19 1.95
C LYS A 114 -23.45 -10.80 1.35
N MET A 115 -22.28 -10.19 1.50
CA MET A 115 -21.95 -8.91 0.87
C MET A 115 -21.56 -9.12 -0.59
N TYR A 116 -21.58 -8.04 -1.37
CA TYR A 116 -21.07 -8.09 -2.73
C TYR A 116 -19.58 -8.42 -2.73
N PRO A 117 -19.12 -9.37 -3.58
CA PRO A 117 -17.71 -9.69 -3.72
C PRO A 117 -16.89 -8.44 -4.01
N GLN A 118 -15.73 -8.33 -3.37
CA GLN A 118 -14.79 -7.24 -3.61
C GLN A 118 -13.61 -7.74 -4.42
N ASP A 119 -13.40 -7.12 -5.57
CA ASP A 119 -12.24 -7.38 -6.42
C ASP A 119 -11.02 -6.65 -5.87
N MET A 120 -9.93 -7.38 -5.70
CA MET A 120 -8.66 -6.84 -5.27
C MET A 120 -7.97 -6.10 -6.41
N ARG A 121 -7.17 -5.09 -6.05
CA ARG A 121 -6.36 -4.40 -7.05
C ARG A 121 -5.30 -5.35 -7.61
N LEU A 122 -4.99 -5.17 -8.90
CA LEU A 122 -3.98 -5.97 -9.59
C LEU A 122 -2.64 -5.92 -8.85
N GLY A 123 -2.06 -7.09 -8.54
CA GLY A 123 -0.78 -7.21 -7.84
C GLY A 123 -0.89 -7.22 -6.32
N VAL A 124 -2.11 -7.28 -5.76
CA VAL A 124 -2.36 -7.55 -4.35
C VAL A 124 -2.85 -9.00 -4.22
N ALA A 125 -2.20 -9.77 -3.36
CA ALA A 125 -2.58 -11.13 -3.03
C ALA A 125 -3.26 -11.16 -1.66
N CYS A 126 -4.40 -11.82 -1.56
CA CYS A 126 -5.09 -12.07 -0.30
C CYS A 126 -4.87 -13.50 0.16
N SER A 127 -4.55 -13.66 1.44
CA SER A 127 -4.47 -14.98 2.09
C SER A 127 -5.06 -14.92 3.49
N VAL A 128 -5.68 -16.01 3.92
CA VAL A 128 -6.10 -16.16 5.33
C VAL A 128 -4.86 -16.50 6.15
N SER A 129 -4.70 -15.84 7.30
CA SER A 129 -3.58 -16.11 8.21
C SER A 129 -3.65 -17.55 8.71
N GLN A 130 -2.52 -18.25 8.68
CA GLN A 130 -2.41 -19.61 9.25
C GLN A 130 -2.12 -19.59 10.75
N MET A 131 -1.64 -18.46 11.27
CA MET A 131 -1.17 -18.34 12.66
C MET A 131 -2.25 -17.86 13.62
N GLN A 132 -3.18 -17.04 13.13
CA GLN A 132 -4.29 -16.50 13.91
C GLN A 132 -5.59 -16.68 13.13
N GLU A 133 -6.58 -17.24 13.80
CA GLU A 133 -7.96 -17.24 13.33
C GLU A 133 -8.46 -15.79 13.29
N ASP A 134 -9.42 -15.51 12.40
CA ASP A 134 -10.03 -14.19 12.20
C ASP A 134 -9.10 -13.08 11.68
N GLU A 135 -8.04 -13.47 10.96
CA GLU A 135 -7.13 -12.54 10.28
C GLU A 135 -7.00 -12.78 8.78
N LEU A 136 -7.08 -11.68 8.01
CA LEU A 136 -6.78 -11.63 6.58
C LEU A 136 -5.45 -10.90 6.36
N LEU A 137 -4.56 -11.52 5.61
CA LEU A 137 -3.29 -10.96 5.19
C LEU A 137 -3.40 -10.48 3.73
N LEU A 138 -3.15 -9.19 3.53
CA LEU A 138 -2.99 -8.59 2.21
C LEU A 138 -1.52 -8.34 1.95
N GLU A 139 -0.99 -8.89 0.86
CA GLU A 139 0.40 -8.70 0.44
C GLU A 139 0.46 -8.05 -0.93
N GLY A 140 1.41 -7.12 -1.10
CA GLY A 140 1.67 -6.50 -2.39
C GLY A 140 2.94 -5.67 -2.38
N ASN A 141 3.32 -5.19 -3.57
CA ASN A 141 4.51 -4.35 -3.73
C ASN A 141 4.18 -2.85 -3.69
N ASP A 142 2.94 -2.47 -4.00
CA ASP A 142 2.50 -1.07 -4.02
C ASP A 142 1.57 -0.76 -2.84
N ASN A 143 2.00 0.17 -2.00
CA ASN A 143 1.27 0.57 -0.80
C ASN A 143 -0.12 1.16 -1.12
N GLU A 144 -0.27 1.87 -2.23
CA GLU A 144 -1.53 2.52 -2.59
C GLU A 144 -2.58 1.51 -3.05
N LEU A 145 -2.15 0.51 -3.83
CA LEU A 145 -3.02 -0.56 -4.31
C LEU A 145 -3.49 -1.46 -3.17
N ILE A 146 -2.60 -1.79 -2.23
CA ILE A 146 -2.93 -2.58 -1.05
C ILE A 146 -3.89 -1.80 -0.15
N LEU A 147 -3.60 -0.53 0.12
CA LEU A 147 -4.47 0.31 0.94
C LEU A 147 -5.84 0.50 0.29
N SER A 148 -5.90 0.68 -1.02
CA SER A 148 -7.17 0.75 -1.75
C SER A 148 -7.98 -0.54 -1.60
N SER A 149 -7.33 -1.70 -1.73
CA SER A 149 -7.98 -3.01 -1.58
C SER A 149 -8.48 -3.23 -0.15
N ALA A 150 -7.65 -2.91 0.85
CA ALA A 150 -8.02 -2.96 2.27
C ALA A 150 -9.22 -2.05 2.58
N THR A 151 -9.25 -0.86 1.99
CA THR A 151 -10.33 0.11 2.18
C THR A 151 -11.64 -0.38 1.56
N LEU A 152 -11.59 -1.03 0.39
CA LEU A 152 -12.78 -1.61 -0.24
C LEU A 152 -13.43 -2.67 0.65
N ILE A 153 -12.60 -3.57 1.22
CA ILE A 153 -13.06 -4.57 2.20
C ILE A 153 -13.70 -3.88 3.40
N GLN A 154 -13.01 -2.94 4.03
CA GLN A 154 -13.52 -2.24 5.20
C GLN A 154 -14.84 -1.50 4.91
N GLN A 155 -14.95 -0.83 3.75
CA GLN A 155 -16.15 -0.09 3.34
C GLN A 155 -17.33 -0.98 2.95
N ALA A 156 -17.10 -2.24 2.60
CA ALA A 156 -18.16 -3.20 2.30
C ALA A 156 -18.83 -3.76 3.56
N THR A 157 -18.13 -3.73 4.70
CA THR A 157 -18.58 -4.38 5.96
C THR A 157 -19.44 -3.57 6.95
N PRO A 158 -19.65 -2.23 6.84
CA PRO A 158 -20.38 -1.51 7.87
C PRO A 158 -21.87 -1.85 7.84
N ILE A 159 -22.41 -2.19 9.00
CA ILE A 159 -23.83 -2.47 9.18
C ILE A 159 -24.62 -1.15 9.12
N LYS A 160 -25.52 -1.04 8.14
CA LYS A 160 -26.34 0.16 7.94
C LYS A 160 -27.55 0.16 8.88
N ASN A 161 -28.07 1.36 9.17
CA ASN A 161 -29.29 1.59 9.96
C ASN A 161 -29.22 1.11 11.42
N MET A 162 -28.02 1.02 12.01
CA MET A 162 -27.81 0.74 13.43
C MET A 162 -26.81 1.71 14.06
N ASP A 163 -26.78 1.80 15.40
CA ASP A 163 -25.85 2.67 16.12
C ASP A 163 -24.44 2.07 16.11
N THR A 164 -23.54 2.66 15.32
CA THR A 164 -22.16 2.23 15.13
C THR A 164 -21.31 2.31 16.40
N ARG A 165 -21.79 2.95 17.47
CA ARG A 165 -21.10 2.96 18.77
C ARG A 165 -21.43 1.74 19.62
N LYS A 166 -22.51 1.02 19.30
CA LYS A 166 -22.93 -0.21 19.98
C LYS A 166 -22.60 -1.44 19.16
N ILE A 167 -22.74 -1.35 17.84
CA ILE A 167 -22.42 -2.43 16.92
C ILE A 167 -21.11 -2.07 16.24
N LEU A 168 -20.05 -2.74 16.69
CA LEU A 168 -18.69 -2.57 16.21
C LEU A 168 -18.26 -3.72 15.30
N ASP A 169 -19.20 -4.61 14.95
CA ASP A 169 -18.97 -5.75 14.08
C ASP A 169 -18.54 -5.26 12.69
N GLY A 170 -17.42 -5.78 12.20
CA GLY A 170 -16.84 -5.37 10.92
C GLY A 170 -15.38 -5.79 10.77
N ILE A 171 -14.80 -5.38 9.66
CA ILE A 171 -13.42 -5.72 9.31
C ILE A 171 -12.56 -4.45 9.32
N SER A 172 -11.38 -4.50 9.94
CA SER A 172 -10.50 -3.32 10.06
C SER A 172 -9.03 -3.67 9.93
N VAL A 173 -8.25 -2.73 9.38
CA VAL A 173 -6.78 -2.85 9.31
C VAL A 173 -6.20 -2.76 10.72
N SER A 174 -5.55 -3.83 11.17
CA SER A 174 -4.90 -3.90 12.49
C SER A 174 -3.48 -3.37 12.42
N GLU A 175 -2.70 -3.86 11.48
CA GLU A 175 -1.27 -3.56 11.40
C GLU A 175 -0.84 -3.28 9.96
N LYS A 176 0.05 -2.30 9.84
CA LYS A 176 0.78 -1.98 8.62
C LYS A 176 2.24 -2.26 8.91
N GLU A 177 2.64 -3.51 8.79
CA GLU A 177 4.02 -3.89 8.99
C GLU A 177 4.80 -3.72 7.69
N ILE A 178 6.10 -3.47 7.83
CA ILE A 178 7.04 -3.55 6.72
C ILE A 178 7.83 -4.82 6.99
N THR A 179 7.79 -5.80 6.07
CA THR A 179 8.51 -7.06 6.24
C THR A 179 9.99 -6.74 6.40
N GLN A 180 10.54 -6.82 7.62
CA GLN A 180 11.98 -6.81 7.79
C GLN A 180 12.45 -8.20 7.36
N HIS A 181 13.06 -8.30 6.18
CA HIS A 181 13.96 -9.41 5.91
C HIS A 181 15.06 -9.31 6.97
N THR A 182 14.89 -10.08 8.04
CA THR A 182 15.97 -10.35 8.97
C THR A 182 16.87 -11.31 8.21
N ASP A 183 17.89 -10.78 7.56
CA ASP A 183 18.95 -11.59 6.98
C ASP A 183 19.51 -12.47 8.11
N LYS A 184 19.26 -13.78 8.01
CA LYS A 184 19.96 -14.81 8.76
C LYS A 184 21.04 -15.40 7.87
#